data_AF-A0A0U3D2I7-F1
#
_entry.id   AF-A0A0U3D2I7-F1
#
_cell.length_a   1.000
_cell.length_b   1.000
_cell.length_c   1.000
_cell.angle_alpha   90.00
_cell.angle_beta   90.00
_cell.angle_gamma   90.00
#
_symmetry.space_group_name_H-M   'P 1'
#
loop_
_entity.id
_entity.type
_entity.pdbx_description
1 polymer ?
#
loop_
_entity_poly.entity_id
_entity_poly.type
_entity_poly.pdbx_seq_one_letter_code
_entity_poly.pdbx_strand_id
1 'polypeptide(L)'
;MATKKPPRRTAERILEVTLDLFNRFGEPNVSTTLISAELNISPGNLYYHYPAKDELINALFNRYEQELGALLGAADNVRNVEDAWLFFHMLYELIWKHRFLYRDLNDLLSKNRRLETHFQTVLGQKGQAMRQVLSGLQRGGVLKMDSREQAPTANSMVVLLSYWLSFEYVRDPRNALEPSQAGVALMRGAFHVLSLLLPYLEPASKDHLFALANQYQQA
;
A
#
# COMPACT_ATOMS: atom_id res chain seq x y z
N MET A 1 -22.41 37.74 3.46
CA MET A 1 -20.95 37.61 3.71
C MET A 1 -20.56 36.15 3.55
N ALA A 2 -19.77 35.82 2.52
CA ALA A 2 -19.31 34.45 2.31
C ALA A 2 -18.29 34.08 3.38
N THR A 3 -18.60 33.07 4.19
CA THR A 3 -17.69 32.54 5.21
C THR A 3 -16.48 31.92 4.52
N LYS A 4 -15.32 32.57 4.65
CA LYS A 4 -14.02 32.12 4.14
C LYS A 4 -13.72 30.74 4.75
N LYS A 5 -13.95 29.65 3.99
CA LYS A 5 -13.63 28.28 4.42
C LYS A 5 -12.13 28.23 4.78
N PRO A 6 -11.73 27.60 5.90
CA PRO A 6 -10.36 27.68 6.38
C PRO A 6 -9.37 27.06 5.38
N PRO A 7 -8.17 27.65 5.21
CA PRO A 7 -7.19 27.28 4.18
C PRO A 7 -6.73 25.81 4.24
N ARG A 8 -6.80 25.17 5.42
CA ARG A 8 -6.50 23.73 5.58
C ARG A 8 -7.42 22.82 4.75
N ARG A 9 -8.70 23.17 4.64
CA ARG A 9 -9.67 22.38 3.86
C ARG A 9 -9.38 22.41 2.37
N THR A 10 -8.81 23.50 1.85
CA THR A 10 -8.47 23.62 0.43
C THR A 10 -7.23 22.79 0.11
N ALA A 11 -6.18 22.86 0.94
CA ALA A 11 -4.97 22.06 0.76
C ALA A 11 -5.26 20.55 0.82
N GLU A 12 -6.07 20.11 1.80
CA GLU A 12 -6.49 18.71 1.93
C GLU A 12 -7.29 18.24 0.70
N ARG A 13 -8.26 19.05 0.26
CA ARG A 13 -9.06 18.75 -0.94
C ARG A 13 -8.21 18.68 -2.21
N ILE A 14 -7.16 19.51 -2.31
CA ILE A 14 -6.19 19.43 -3.42
C ILE A 14 -5.50 18.06 -3.40
N LEU A 15 -5.04 17.60 -2.25
CA LEU A 15 -4.38 16.29 -2.14
C LEU A 15 -5.32 15.12 -2.43
N GLU A 16 -6.57 15.16 -1.96
CA GLU A 16 -7.57 14.13 -2.24
C GLU A 16 -7.82 13.98 -3.74
N VAL A 17 -8.12 15.08 -4.43
CA VAL A 17 -8.33 15.05 -5.89
C VAL A 17 -7.06 14.67 -6.64
N THR A 18 -5.89 15.15 -6.19
CA THR A 18 -4.62 14.76 -6.81
C THR A 18 -4.37 13.26 -6.68
N LEU A 19 -4.61 12.67 -5.51
CA LEU A 19 -4.47 11.23 -5.28
C LEU A 19 -5.38 10.43 -6.21
N ASP A 20 -6.65 10.84 -6.33
CA ASP A 20 -7.62 10.17 -7.22
C ASP A 20 -7.19 10.25 -8.69
N LEU A 21 -6.76 11.43 -9.15
CA LEU A 21 -6.28 11.63 -10.51
C LEU A 21 -5.01 10.81 -10.78
N PHE A 22 -4.03 10.82 -9.87
CA PHE A 22 -2.81 10.03 -10.02
C PHE A 22 -3.12 8.53 -10.07
N ASN A 23 -3.96 8.04 -9.15
CA ASN A 23 -4.38 6.65 -9.12
C ASN A 23 -5.07 6.24 -10.44
N ARG A 24 -5.96 7.09 -10.96
CA ARG A 24 -6.73 6.83 -12.18
C ARG A 24 -5.90 6.91 -13.46
N PHE A 25 -5.07 7.94 -13.61
CA PHE A 25 -4.47 8.28 -14.91
C PHE A 25 -2.97 8.00 -15.03
N GLY A 26 -2.25 7.72 -13.95
CA GLY A 26 -0.79 7.83 -13.98
C GLY A 26 -0.36 9.16 -13.40
N GLU A 27 0.58 9.16 -12.45
CA GLU A 27 1.22 10.42 -12.06
C GLU A 27 1.75 11.16 -13.31
N PRO A 28 2.46 10.52 -14.26
CA PRO A 28 3.04 11.22 -15.42
C PRO A 28 2.01 11.93 -16.31
N ASN A 29 0.76 11.44 -16.34
CA ASN A 29 -0.30 11.94 -17.22
C ASN A 29 -1.17 13.04 -16.59
N VAL A 30 -0.90 13.43 -15.35
CA VAL A 30 -1.70 14.43 -14.62
C VAL A 30 -0.91 15.72 -14.46
N SER A 31 -1.41 16.82 -15.03
CA SER A 31 -0.81 18.15 -14.89
C SER A 31 -1.45 18.96 -13.74
N THR A 32 -0.75 19.97 -13.22
CA THR A 32 -1.31 20.92 -12.24
C THR A 32 -2.50 21.70 -12.81
N THR A 33 -2.53 21.93 -14.12
CA THR A 33 -3.68 22.50 -14.83
C THR A 33 -4.89 21.58 -14.76
N LEU A 34 -4.72 20.28 -15.01
CA LEU A 34 -5.81 19.30 -14.89
C LEU A 34 -6.34 19.23 -13.45
N ILE A 35 -5.46 19.20 -12.45
CA ILE A 35 -5.85 19.19 -11.04
C ILE A 35 -6.67 20.46 -10.69
N SER A 36 -6.21 21.62 -11.14
CA SER A 36 -6.90 22.90 -10.88
C SER A 36 -8.29 22.93 -11.53
N ALA A 37 -8.40 22.41 -12.76
CA ALA A 37 -9.65 22.31 -13.50
C ALA A 37 -10.65 21.38 -12.78
N GLU A 38 -10.22 20.18 -12.37
CA GLU A 38 -11.06 19.21 -11.64
C GLU A 38 -11.60 19.80 -10.33
N LEU A 39 -10.80 20.61 -9.64
CA LEU A 39 -11.19 21.26 -8.39
C LEU A 39 -12.06 22.51 -8.56
N ASN A 40 -12.19 23.02 -9.80
CA ASN A 40 -12.76 24.33 -10.12
C ASN A 40 -12.06 25.48 -9.36
N ILE A 41 -10.72 25.50 -9.36
CA ILE A 41 -9.90 26.57 -8.78
C ILE A 41 -8.94 27.16 -9.82
N SER A 42 -8.45 28.37 -9.58
CA SER A 42 -7.41 28.95 -10.44
C SER A 42 -6.06 28.24 -10.23
N PRO A 43 -5.20 28.15 -11.26
CA PRO A 43 -3.84 27.62 -11.10
C PRO A 43 -3.06 28.35 -10.00
N GLY A 44 -3.23 29.67 -9.87
CA GLY A 44 -2.58 30.45 -8.81
C GLY A 44 -2.99 30.02 -7.40
N ASN A 45 -4.22 29.54 -7.20
CA ASN A 45 -4.67 28.98 -5.92
C ASN A 45 -3.97 27.64 -5.62
N LEU A 46 -3.82 26.77 -6.62
CA LEU A 46 -3.03 25.54 -6.47
C LEU A 46 -1.57 25.88 -6.13
N TYR A 47 -0.93 26.77 -6.89
CA TYR A 47 0.47 27.17 -6.67
C TYR A 47 0.70 27.83 -5.31
N TYR A 48 -0.30 28.51 -4.75
CA TYR A 48 -0.23 29.06 -3.39
C TYR A 48 -0.06 27.97 -2.33
N HIS A 49 -0.67 26.80 -2.52
CA HIS A 49 -0.59 25.68 -1.59
C HIS A 49 0.55 24.70 -1.92
N TYR A 50 0.75 24.42 -3.21
CA TYR A 50 1.74 23.47 -3.71
C TYR A 50 2.46 24.08 -4.92
N PRO A 51 3.63 24.72 -4.70
CA PRO A 51 4.36 25.45 -5.74
C PRO A 51 4.83 24.59 -6.93
N ALA A 52 4.93 23.28 -6.72
CA ALA A 52 5.34 22.32 -7.74
C ALA A 52 4.57 21.01 -7.60
N LYS A 53 4.50 20.23 -8.68
CA LYS A 53 3.90 18.90 -8.66
C LYS A 53 4.60 17.96 -7.66
N ASP A 54 5.92 18.08 -7.54
CA ASP A 54 6.71 17.31 -6.57
C ASP A 54 6.28 17.56 -5.13
N GLU A 55 5.80 18.75 -4.79
CA GLU A 55 5.28 19.04 -3.45
C GLU A 55 3.96 18.31 -3.16
N LEU A 56 3.13 18.08 -4.19
CA LEU A 56 1.94 17.22 -4.08
C LEU A 56 2.35 15.76 -3.85
N ILE A 57 3.31 15.27 -4.62
CA ILE A 57 3.85 13.90 -4.50
C ILE A 57 4.44 13.70 -3.10
N ASN A 58 5.28 14.63 -2.63
CA ASN A 58 5.89 14.59 -1.31
C ASN A 58 4.83 14.60 -0.19
N ALA A 59 3.80 15.43 -0.32
CA ALA A 59 2.72 15.50 0.67
C ALA A 59 1.88 14.20 0.70
N LEU A 60 1.56 13.62 -0.46
CA LEU A 60 0.88 12.34 -0.56
C LEU A 60 1.72 11.19 -0.01
N PHE A 61 3.02 11.20 -0.29
CA PHE A 61 3.96 10.21 0.23
C PHE A 61 4.11 10.31 1.76
N ASN A 62 4.20 11.52 2.33
CA ASN A 62 4.24 11.70 3.79
C ASN A 62 2.96 11.18 4.45
N ARG A 63 1.78 11.42 3.85
CA ARG A 63 0.50 10.86 4.34
C ARG A 63 0.55 9.33 4.32
N TYR A 64 1.00 8.74 3.20
CA TYR A 64 1.17 7.31 3.08
C TYR A 64 2.13 6.74 4.14
N GLU A 65 3.28 7.37 4.36
CA GLU A 65 4.30 6.93 5.34
C GLU A 65 3.74 6.94 6.77
N GLN A 66 2.95 7.95 7.13
CA GLN A 66 2.29 8.03 8.44
C GLN A 66 1.25 6.93 8.64
N GLU A 67 0.36 6.73 7.65
CA GLU A 67 -0.65 5.67 7.69
C GLU A 67 -0.01 4.27 7.72
N LEU A 68 1.07 4.09 6.95
CA LEU A 68 1.85 2.86 6.94
C LEU A 68 2.49 2.59 8.30
N GLY A 69 3.15 3.58 8.91
CA GLY A 69 3.81 3.41 10.20
C GLY A 69 2.84 2.95 11.29
N ALA A 70 1.64 3.54 11.35
CA ALA A 70 0.60 3.12 12.27
C ALA A 70 0.15 1.67 12.04
N LEU A 71 -0.05 1.29 10.78
CA LEU A 71 -0.45 -0.06 10.42
C LEU A 71 0.64 -1.10 10.70
N LEU A 72 1.90 -0.80 10.36
CA LEU A 72 3.04 -1.69 10.62
C LEU A 72 3.25 -1.92 12.13
N GLY A 73 2.91 -0.94 12.97
CA GLY A 73 2.91 -1.11 14.43
C GLY A 73 1.95 -2.21 14.93
N ALA A 74 0.91 -2.56 14.16
CA ALA A 74 0.01 -3.66 14.51
C ALA A 74 0.62 -5.05 14.27
N ALA A 75 1.76 -5.16 13.58
CA ALA A 75 2.44 -6.44 13.33
C ALA A 75 2.76 -7.20 14.64
N ASP A 76 3.07 -6.46 15.71
CA ASP A 76 3.35 -7.03 17.03
C ASP A 76 2.14 -7.71 17.67
N ASN A 77 0.92 -7.49 17.18
CA ASN A 77 -0.31 -8.10 17.69
C ASN A 77 -0.67 -9.42 17.00
N VAL A 78 0.00 -9.78 15.91
CA VAL A 78 -0.31 -11.01 15.17
C VAL A 78 0.08 -12.25 15.99
N ARG A 79 -0.86 -13.17 16.22
CA ARG A 79 -0.64 -14.42 16.94
C ARG A 79 -1.10 -15.64 16.16
N ASN A 80 -2.09 -15.50 15.29
CA ASN A 80 -2.65 -16.59 14.48
C ASN A 80 -2.82 -16.18 13.01
N VAL A 81 -3.35 -17.10 12.20
CA VAL A 81 -3.55 -16.89 10.75
C VAL A 81 -4.61 -15.82 10.45
N GLU A 82 -5.67 -15.70 11.25
CA GLU A 82 -6.71 -14.67 11.08
C GLU A 82 -6.13 -13.27 11.31
N ASP A 83 -5.34 -13.10 12.37
CA ASP A 83 -4.67 -11.82 12.65
C ASP A 83 -3.74 -11.43 11.49
N ALA A 84 -2.98 -12.40 10.97
CA ALA A 84 -2.07 -12.19 9.85
C ALA A 84 -2.86 -11.85 8.57
N TRP A 85 -3.95 -12.56 8.30
CA TRP A 85 -4.84 -12.27 7.17
C TRP A 85 -5.39 -10.85 7.24
N LEU A 86 -5.93 -10.44 8.38
CA LEU A 86 -6.45 -9.08 8.59
C LEU A 86 -5.34 -8.04 8.42
N PHE A 87 -4.16 -8.27 8.99
CA PHE A 87 -3.01 -7.39 8.85
C PHE A 87 -2.62 -7.19 7.37
N PHE A 88 -2.51 -8.28 6.60
CA PHE A 88 -2.16 -8.18 5.17
C PHE A 88 -3.28 -7.58 4.34
N HIS A 89 -4.54 -7.87 4.65
CA HIS A 89 -5.68 -7.24 4.00
C HIS A 89 -5.64 -5.71 4.17
N MET A 90 -5.48 -5.23 5.40
CA MET A 90 -5.35 -3.79 5.69
C MET A 90 -4.12 -3.16 5.02
N LEU A 91 -3.02 -3.90 4.92
CA LEU A 91 -1.80 -3.42 4.26
C LEU A 91 -1.99 -3.27 2.76
N TYR A 92 -2.68 -4.22 2.13
CA TYR A 92 -3.05 -4.13 0.73
C TYR A 92 -4.06 -3.01 0.47
N GLU A 93 -5.06 -2.80 1.34
CA GLU A 93 -5.98 -1.66 1.25
C GLU A 93 -5.22 -0.31 1.24
N LEU A 94 -4.24 -0.15 2.12
CA LEU A 94 -3.40 1.05 2.14
C LEU A 94 -2.56 1.19 0.85
N ILE A 95 -1.95 0.10 0.39
CA ILE A 95 -1.19 0.06 -0.87
C ILE A 95 -2.09 0.43 -2.04
N TRP A 96 -3.33 -0.04 -2.07
CA TRP A 96 -4.32 0.26 -3.11
C TRP A 96 -4.75 1.73 -3.11
N LYS A 97 -5.02 2.28 -1.92
CA LYS A 97 -5.34 3.70 -1.73
C LYS A 97 -4.25 4.60 -2.30
N HIS A 98 -2.99 4.20 -2.18
CA HIS A 98 -1.82 4.93 -2.69
C HIS A 98 -1.15 4.25 -3.89
N ARG A 99 -1.90 3.49 -4.70
CA ARG A 99 -1.36 2.62 -5.76
C ARG A 99 -0.51 3.33 -6.81
N PHE A 100 -0.73 4.63 -7.04
CA PHE A 100 0.13 5.41 -7.93
C PHE A 100 1.62 5.35 -7.52
N LEU A 101 1.92 5.31 -6.22
CA LEU A 101 3.30 5.21 -5.73
C LEU A 101 3.97 3.92 -6.18
N TYR A 102 3.22 2.82 -6.23
CA TYR A 102 3.73 1.50 -6.58
C TYR A 102 3.75 1.26 -8.09
N ARG A 103 2.76 1.80 -8.82
CA ARG A 103 2.72 1.72 -10.28
C ARG A 103 3.89 2.48 -10.92
N ASP A 104 4.15 3.69 -10.42
CA ASP A 104 5.08 4.64 -11.03
C ASP A 104 6.41 4.71 -10.22
N LEU A 105 6.67 3.75 -9.32
CA LEU A 105 7.73 3.83 -8.32
C LEU A 105 9.11 4.16 -8.90
N ASN A 106 9.58 3.42 -9.90
CA ASN A 106 10.91 3.62 -10.47
C ASN A 106 11.08 5.03 -11.06
N ASP A 107 10.05 5.53 -11.76
CA ASP A 107 10.08 6.87 -12.35
C ASP A 107 10.06 7.94 -11.25
N LEU A 108 9.20 7.79 -10.25
CA LEU A 108 9.12 8.67 -9.09
C LEU A 108 10.46 8.75 -8.33
N LEU A 109 11.12 7.62 -8.06
CA LEU A 109 12.40 7.59 -7.37
C LEU A 109 13.52 8.25 -8.19
N SER A 110 13.51 8.07 -9.51
CA SER A 110 14.54 8.65 -10.39
C SER A 110 14.49 10.19 -10.48
N LYS A 111 13.32 10.78 -10.22
CA LYS A 111 13.07 12.22 -10.33
C LYS A 111 12.98 12.93 -8.99
N ASN A 112 12.80 12.19 -7.88
CA ASN A 112 12.58 12.76 -6.56
C ASN A 112 13.47 12.10 -5.49
N ARG A 113 14.57 12.78 -5.16
CA ARG A 113 15.59 12.34 -4.18
C ARG A 113 15.02 12.12 -2.76
N ARG A 114 13.98 12.88 -2.38
CA ARG A 114 13.34 12.70 -1.08
C ARG A 114 12.61 11.37 -1.03
N LEU A 115 11.83 11.06 -2.07
CA LEU A 115 11.20 9.74 -2.22
C LEU A 115 12.26 8.63 -2.25
N GLU A 116 13.34 8.80 -3.03
CA GLU A 116 14.45 7.83 -3.10
C GLU A 116 14.97 7.42 -1.71
N THR A 117 15.24 8.41 -0.85
CA THR A 117 15.78 8.18 0.49
C THR A 117 14.74 7.58 1.44
N HIS A 118 13.52 8.10 1.42
CA HIS A 118 12.49 7.66 2.36
C HIS A 118 11.90 6.28 2.00
N PHE A 119 11.84 5.91 0.72
CA PHE A 119 11.31 4.62 0.32
C PHE A 119 12.21 3.46 0.80
N GLN A 120 13.52 3.67 0.92
CA GLN A 120 14.42 2.70 1.57
C GLN A 120 14.04 2.48 3.04
N THR A 121 13.66 3.56 3.75
CA THR A 121 13.16 3.47 5.13
C THR A 121 11.84 2.70 5.20
N VAL A 122 10.91 2.96 4.26
CA VAL A 122 9.66 2.20 4.13
C VAL A 122 9.91 0.70 3.95
N LEU A 123 10.87 0.31 3.09
CA LEU A 123 11.22 -1.10 2.90
C LEU A 123 11.82 -1.73 4.17
N GLY A 124 12.69 -0.99 4.87
CA GLY A 124 13.25 -1.43 6.15
C GLY A 124 12.19 -1.65 7.23
N GLN A 125 11.25 -0.71 7.38
CA GLN A 125 10.13 -0.82 8.32
C GLN A 125 9.22 -2.00 7.98
N LYS A 126 8.87 -2.19 6.70
CA LYS A 126 8.11 -3.36 6.27
C LYS A 126 8.85 -4.67 6.60
N GLY A 127 10.15 -4.74 6.32
CA GLY A 127 10.96 -5.91 6.64
C GLY A 127 10.98 -6.25 8.13
N GLN A 128 11.06 -5.22 8.99
CA GLN A 128 10.94 -5.40 10.44
C GLN A 128 9.55 -5.91 10.84
N ALA A 129 8.49 -5.31 10.30
CA ALA A 129 7.12 -5.73 10.56
C ALA A 129 6.85 -7.18 10.12
N MET A 130 7.37 -7.61 8.95
CA MET A 130 7.24 -8.99 8.50
C MET A 130 7.95 -9.95 9.47
N ARG A 131 9.12 -9.60 9.99
CA ARG A 131 9.79 -10.40 11.03
C ARG A 131 8.95 -10.48 12.30
N GLN A 132 8.32 -9.39 12.73
CA GLN A 132 7.42 -9.36 13.89
C GLN A 132 6.20 -10.26 13.67
N VAL A 133 5.58 -10.24 12.49
CA VAL A 133 4.50 -11.16 12.11
C VAL A 133 4.96 -12.62 12.24
N LEU A 134 6.10 -12.97 11.63
CA LEU A 134 6.65 -14.33 11.70
C LEU A 134 6.90 -14.76 13.15
N SER A 135 7.54 -13.91 13.96
CA SER A 135 7.79 -14.20 15.38
C SER A 135 6.50 -14.26 16.21
N GLY A 136 5.48 -13.47 15.88
CA GLY A 136 4.16 -13.51 16.49
C GLY A 136 3.46 -14.84 16.24
N LEU A 137 3.48 -15.31 14.99
CA LEU A 137 2.96 -16.62 14.58
C LEU A 137 3.71 -17.78 15.23
N GLN A 138 5.04 -17.71 15.36
CA GLN A 138 5.82 -18.72 16.09
C GLN A 138 5.44 -18.77 17.57
N ARG A 139 5.30 -17.61 18.23
CA ARG A 139 4.87 -17.54 19.64
C ARG A 139 3.44 -18.05 19.84
N GLY A 140 2.57 -17.86 18.85
CA GLY A 140 1.21 -18.43 18.84
C GLY A 140 1.17 -19.93 18.54
N GLY A 141 2.32 -20.57 18.26
CA GLY A 141 2.41 -22.00 17.96
C GLY A 141 1.86 -22.40 16.59
N VAL A 142 1.56 -21.44 15.71
CA VAL A 142 0.96 -21.72 14.38
C VAL A 142 1.98 -21.89 13.26
N LEU A 143 3.22 -21.43 13.48
CA LEU A 143 4.32 -21.45 12.52
C LEU A 143 5.56 -22.09 13.14
N LYS A 144 6.17 -23.04 12.43
CA LYS A 144 7.48 -23.64 12.77
C LYS A 144 8.47 -23.33 11.65
N MET A 145 9.41 -22.45 11.91
CA MET A 145 10.40 -21.95 10.95
C MET A 145 11.76 -21.81 11.63
N ASP A 146 12.85 -22.18 10.94
CA ASP A 146 14.21 -21.97 11.43
C ASP A 146 14.56 -20.47 11.39
N SER A 147 15.35 -20.00 12.35
CA SER A 147 15.73 -18.58 12.41
C SER A 147 16.49 -18.10 11.17
N ARG A 148 17.21 -19.00 10.48
CA ARG A 148 17.93 -18.71 9.23
C ARG A 148 16.99 -18.43 8.06
N GLU A 149 15.76 -18.96 8.10
CA GLU A 149 14.75 -18.81 7.04
C GLU A 149 13.90 -17.55 7.22
N GLN A 150 13.87 -16.99 8.44
CA GLN A 150 12.98 -15.89 8.79
C GLN A 150 13.28 -14.61 7.98
N ALA A 151 14.56 -14.22 7.88
CA ALA A 151 14.94 -12.99 7.18
C ALA A 151 14.71 -13.08 5.65
N PRO A 152 15.11 -14.16 4.94
CA PRO A 152 14.76 -14.34 3.54
C PRO A 152 13.25 -14.36 3.29
N THR A 153 12.48 -15.07 4.12
CA THR A 153 11.01 -15.13 3.98
C THR A 153 10.39 -13.76 4.16
N ALA A 154 10.77 -13.02 5.22
CA ALA A 154 10.31 -11.65 5.44
C ALA A 154 10.61 -10.73 4.26
N ASN A 155 11.81 -10.84 3.66
CA ASN A 155 12.16 -10.05 2.48
C ASN A 155 11.31 -10.43 1.26
N SER A 156 11.07 -11.72 1.02
CA SER A 156 10.17 -12.17 -0.05
C SER A 156 8.74 -11.67 0.12
N MET A 157 8.24 -11.61 1.36
CA MET A 157 6.95 -10.99 1.67
C MET A 157 6.95 -9.50 1.32
N VAL A 158 8.01 -8.76 1.64
CA VAL A 158 8.14 -7.33 1.25
C VAL A 158 8.18 -7.15 -0.26
N VAL A 159 8.86 -8.04 -1.01
CA VAL A 159 8.86 -8.02 -2.48
C VAL A 159 7.45 -8.20 -3.03
N LEU A 160 6.71 -9.21 -2.56
CA LEU A 160 5.32 -9.42 -2.97
C LEU A 160 4.45 -8.21 -2.63
N LEU A 161 4.55 -7.67 -1.41
CA LEU A 161 3.83 -6.46 -1.02
C LEU A 161 4.13 -5.26 -1.91
N SER A 162 5.35 -5.16 -2.45
CA SER A 162 5.80 -3.99 -3.23
C SER A 162 5.52 -4.12 -4.72
N TYR A 163 5.48 -5.34 -5.26
CA TYR A 163 5.36 -5.58 -6.70
C TYR A 163 4.10 -6.35 -7.12
N TRP A 164 3.22 -6.70 -6.18
CA TRP A 164 1.97 -7.40 -6.48
C TRP A 164 1.06 -6.63 -7.46
N LEU A 165 0.88 -5.33 -7.25
CA LEU A 165 0.04 -4.53 -8.17
C LEU A 165 0.66 -4.41 -9.56
N SER A 166 1.99 -4.38 -9.67
CA SER A 166 2.69 -4.43 -10.96
C SER A 166 2.43 -5.76 -11.66
N PHE A 167 2.45 -6.87 -10.92
CA PHE A 167 2.12 -8.19 -11.45
C PHE A 167 0.66 -8.27 -11.91
N GLU A 168 -0.31 -7.82 -11.11
CA GLU A 168 -1.72 -7.77 -11.50
C GLU A 168 -1.94 -6.88 -12.73
N TYR A 169 -1.28 -5.72 -12.79
CA TYR A 169 -1.35 -4.83 -13.94
C TYR A 169 -0.87 -5.51 -15.23
N VAL A 170 0.25 -6.23 -15.21
CA VAL A 170 0.74 -6.94 -16.40
C VAL A 170 -0.21 -8.06 -16.83
N ARG A 171 -0.96 -8.66 -15.89
CA ARG A 171 -1.94 -9.71 -16.21
C ARG A 171 -3.19 -9.17 -16.90
N ASP A 172 -3.67 -8.00 -16.51
CA ASP A 172 -4.82 -7.35 -17.14
C ASP A 172 -4.65 -5.81 -17.13
N PRO A 173 -3.87 -5.25 -18.07
CA PRO A 173 -3.53 -3.83 -18.06
C PRO A 173 -4.73 -2.89 -18.17
N ARG A 174 -5.88 -3.39 -18.66
CA ARG A 174 -7.07 -2.58 -18.88
C ARG A 174 -7.96 -2.49 -17.65
N ASN A 175 -7.96 -3.51 -16.79
CA ASN A 175 -8.91 -3.57 -15.67
C ASN A 175 -8.23 -3.73 -14.29
N ALA A 176 -6.98 -4.20 -14.21
CA ALA A 176 -6.39 -4.64 -12.93
C ALA A 176 -6.34 -3.57 -11.82
N LEU A 177 -6.24 -2.29 -12.20
CA LEU A 177 -6.18 -1.16 -11.25
C LEU A 177 -7.47 -0.34 -11.20
N GLU A 178 -8.54 -0.85 -11.81
CA GLU A 178 -9.87 -0.28 -11.72
C GLU A 178 -10.50 -0.58 -10.35
N PRO A 179 -11.31 0.34 -9.78
CA PRO A 179 -11.93 0.14 -8.46
C PRO A 179 -12.72 -1.16 -8.32
N SER A 180 -13.34 -1.64 -9.40
CA SER A 180 -14.10 -2.90 -9.40
C SER A 180 -13.23 -4.13 -9.17
N GLN A 181 -11.93 -4.07 -9.49
CA GLN A 181 -10.99 -5.18 -9.30
C GLN A 181 -10.23 -5.09 -7.97
N ALA A 182 -10.42 -4.02 -7.20
CA ALA A 182 -9.72 -3.79 -5.94
C ALA A 182 -9.82 -5.01 -5.02
N GLY A 183 -11.03 -5.37 -4.59
CA GLY A 183 -11.25 -6.46 -3.64
C GLY A 183 -10.52 -7.75 -4.06
N VAL A 184 -10.71 -8.19 -5.30
CA VAL A 184 -10.08 -9.41 -5.82
C VAL A 184 -8.56 -9.32 -5.80
N ALA A 185 -7.97 -8.20 -6.25
CA ALA A 185 -6.53 -8.01 -6.28
C ALA A 185 -5.91 -8.02 -4.87
N LEU A 186 -6.55 -7.36 -3.89
CA LEU A 186 -6.05 -7.27 -2.52
C LEU A 186 -6.12 -8.62 -1.80
N MET A 187 -7.23 -9.33 -1.96
CA MET A 187 -7.42 -10.66 -1.36
C MET A 187 -6.44 -11.67 -1.92
N ARG A 188 -6.25 -11.68 -3.24
CA ARG A 188 -5.24 -12.54 -3.88
C ARG A 188 -3.83 -12.18 -3.40
N GLY A 189 -3.51 -10.90 -3.24
CA GLY A 189 -2.23 -10.45 -2.70
C GLY A 189 -1.96 -10.98 -1.30
N ALA A 190 -2.91 -10.78 -0.37
CA ALA A 190 -2.80 -11.26 1.01
C ALA A 190 -2.60 -12.78 1.05
N PHE A 191 -3.37 -13.52 0.26
CA PHE A 191 -3.21 -14.97 0.14
C PHE A 191 -1.83 -15.39 -0.39
N HIS A 192 -1.29 -14.71 -1.41
CA HIS A 192 0.02 -15.06 -1.98
C HIS A 192 1.15 -14.79 -1.00
N VAL A 193 1.09 -13.69 -0.24
CA VAL A 193 2.06 -13.38 0.81
C VAL A 193 2.03 -14.45 1.91
N LEU A 194 0.85 -14.86 2.36
CA LEU A 194 0.69 -15.90 3.37
C LEU A 194 1.02 -17.30 2.84
N SER A 195 0.88 -17.53 1.54
CA SER A 195 1.22 -18.81 0.91
C SER A 195 2.70 -19.15 1.01
N LEU A 196 3.58 -18.14 1.17
CA LEU A 196 5.00 -18.35 1.49
C LEU A 196 5.20 -19.11 2.81
N LEU A 197 4.21 -19.11 3.70
CA LEU A 197 4.28 -19.75 5.01
C LEU A 197 3.76 -21.19 4.99
N LEU A 198 3.11 -21.64 3.91
CA LEU A 198 2.50 -22.98 3.82
C LEU A 198 3.44 -24.13 4.18
N PRO A 199 4.75 -24.13 3.86
CA PRO A 199 5.65 -25.21 4.29
C PRO A 199 5.82 -25.28 5.82
N TYR A 200 5.66 -24.16 6.50
CA TYR A 200 6.00 -23.94 7.91
C TYR A 200 4.79 -23.93 8.85
N LEU A 201 3.58 -23.76 8.32
CA LEU A 201 2.36 -23.74 9.12
C LEU A 201 2.03 -25.11 9.70
N GLU A 202 1.41 -25.14 10.88
CA GLU A 202 0.78 -26.37 11.39
C GLU A 202 -0.39 -26.78 10.49
N PRO A 203 -0.74 -28.08 10.38
CA PRO A 203 -1.78 -28.56 9.47
C PRO A 203 -3.12 -27.83 9.60
N ALA A 204 -3.63 -27.64 10.82
CA ALA A 204 -4.89 -26.93 11.06
C ALA A 204 -4.83 -25.46 10.60
N SER A 205 -3.68 -24.81 10.76
CA SER A 205 -3.46 -23.43 10.30
C SER A 205 -3.42 -23.33 8.77
N LYS A 206 -2.90 -24.37 8.08
CA LYS A 206 -2.95 -24.44 6.60
C LYS A 206 -4.39 -24.54 6.11
N ASP A 207 -5.16 -25.47 6.67
CA ASP A 207 -6.56 -25.66 6.29
C ASP A 207 -7.38 -24.40 6.54
N HIS A 208 -7.12 -23.73 7.66
CA HIS A 208 -7.76 -22.47 7.99
C HIS A 208 -7.40 -21.34 7.00
N LEU A 209 -6.13 -21.22 6.59
CA LEU A 209 -5.72 -20.25 5.56
C LEU A 209 -6.45 -20.49 4.22
N PHE A 210 -6.58 -21.75 3.80
CA PHE A 210 -7.34 -22.09 2.60
C PHE A 210 -8.83 -21.79 2.75
N ALA A 211 -9.41 -22.04 3.92
CA ALA A 211 -10.81 -21.71 4.20
C ALA A 211 -11.06 -20.19 4.10
N LEU A 212 -10.18 -19.36 4.66
CA LEU A 212 -10.22 -17.91 4.51
C LEU A 212 -10.16 -17.51 3.04
N ALA A 213 -9.20 -18.04 2.28
CA ALA A 213 -9.05 -17.73 0.86
C ALA A 213 -10.29 -18.10 0.02
N ASN A 214 -10.92 -19.23 0.33
CA ASN A 214 -12.08 -19.73 -0.41
C ASN A 214 -13.34 -18.87 -0.24
N GLN A 215 -13.56 -18.29 0.96
CA GLN A 215 -14.69 -17.38 1.21
C GLN A 215 -14.69 -16.19 0.24
N TYR A 216 -13.51 -15.81 -0.25
CA TYR A 216 -13.30 -14.66 -1.11
C TYR A 216 -13.12 -15.00 -2.59
N GLN A 217 -13.00 -16.28 -2.95
CA GLN A 217 -13.07 -16.73 -4.34
C GLN A 217 -14.51 -16.93 -4.83
N GLN A 218 -15.46 -17.00 -3.89
CA GLN A 218 -16.89 -17.20 -4.16
C GLN A 218 -17.73 -15.91 -4.05
N ALA A 219 -17.11 -14.79 -3.69
CA ALA A 219 -17.71 -13.46 -3.60
C ALA A 219 -17.34 -12.61 -4.82
#